data_AF-A0A556MTH3-F1
#
_entry.id   AF-A0A556MTH3-F1
#
_cell.length_a   1.000
_cell.length_b   1.000
_cell.length_c   1.000
_cell.angle_alpha   90.00
_cell.angle_beta   90.00
_cell.angle_gamma   90.00
#
_symmetry.space_group_name_H-M   'P 1'
#
loop_
_entity.id
_entity.type
_entity.pdbx_description
1 polymer ?
#
loop_
_entity_poly.entity_id
_entity_poly.type
_entity_poly.pdbx_seq_one_letter_code
_entity_poly.pdbx_strand_id
1 'polypeptide(L)'
;MQYYNQNASVIYTDDRGRKIDTFVIFDTDQKTGLTHINHENLKVPADTLVLHEKTVGKYHLPISDAFSFEMINKLREKYAERDRLPRKKASVATPAVPGMMLLAKAS
;
A
#
# COMPACT_ATOMS: atom_id res chain seq x y z
N MET A 1 24.93 -7.69 1.32
CA MET A 1 24.46 -7.36 -0.04
C MET A 1 23.00 -7.00 0.03
N GLN A 2 22.65 -5.85 -0.54
CA GLN A 2 21.29 -5.34 -0.56
C GLN A 2 20.56 -5.95 -1.76
N TYR A 3 19.42 -6.60 -1.53
CA TYR A 3 18.62 -7.21 -2.59
C TYR A 3 17.34 -6.43 -2.74
N TYR A 4 17.02 -6.07 -3.98
CA TYR A 4 15.79 -5.38 -4.28
C TYR A 4 14.78 -6.34 -4.90
N ASN A 5 13.50 -6.14 -4.59
CA ASN A 5 12.43 -6.91 -5.19
C ASN A 5 12.25 -6.49 -6.66
N GLN A 6 11.85 -7.44 -7.50
CA GLN A 6 11.37 -7.16 -8.84
C GLN A 6 10.22 -6.15 -8.80
N ASN A 7 10.20 -5.21 -9.74
CA ASN A 7 9.28 -4.07 -9.85
C ASN A 7 9.39 -3.02 -8.73
N ALA A 8 10.38 -3.10 -7.84
CA ALA A 8 10.65 -2.03 -6.90
C ALA A 8 11.16 -0.77 -7.62
N SER A 9 10.80 0.40 -7.10
CA SER A 9 11.26 1.70 -7.60
C SER A 9 12.50 2.14 -6.84
N VAL A 10 13.56 2.46 -7.56
CA VAL A 10 14.85 2.87 -7.00
C VAL A 10 15.33 4.17 -7.60
N ILE A 11 16.10 4.92 -6.81
CA ILE A 11 16.84 6.09 -7.25
C ILE A 11 18.25 5.60 -7.56
N TYR A 12 18.72 5.87 -8.77
CA TYR A 12 20.08 5.54 -9.19
C TYR A 12 20.96 6.79 -9.10
N THR A 13 22.18 6.60 -8.60
CA THR A 13 23.21 7.64 -8.59
C THR A 13 24.27 7.31 -9.65
N ASP A 14 24.40 8.19 -10.63
CA ASP A 14 25.40 8.10 -11.71
C ASP A 14 26.82 8.33 -11.16
N ASP A 15 27.85 7.95 -11.92
CA ASP A 15 29.28 8.07 -11.58
C ASP A 15 29.71 9.53 -11.34
N ARG A 16 28.91 10.48 -11.81
CA ARG A 16 29.08 11.93 -11.59
C ARG A 16 28.36 12.45 -10.34
N GLY A 17 27.81 11.56 -9.50
CA GLY A 17 27.06 11.89 -8.30
C GLY A 17 25.67 12.47 -8.55
N ARG A 18 25.17 12.39 -9.79
CA ARG A 18 23.83 12.89 -10.15
C ARG A 18 22.79 11.84 -9.77
N LYS A 19 21.86 12.22 -8.90
CA LYS A 19 20.69 11.40 -8.56
C LYS A 19 19.67 11.52 -9.69
N ILE A 20 19.25 10.38 -10.21
CA ILE A 20 18.27 10.34 -11.28
C ILE A 20 16.98 9.73 -10.73
N ASP A 21 16.02 10.62 -10.48
CA ASP A 21 14.57 10.45 -10.54
C ASP A 21 13.98 9.18 -9.91
N THR A 22 13.80 8.16 -10.74
CA THR A 22 13.11 6.92 -10.40
C THR A 22 13.30 5.89 -11.52
N PHE A 23 13.77 4.70 -11.18
CA PHE A 23 13.85 3.55 -12.09
C PHE A 23 13.17 2.34 -11.49
N VAL A 24 12.74 1.43 -12.36
CA VAL A 24 12.13 0.17 -11.97
C VAL A 24 13.16 -0.94 -12.12
N ILE A 25 13.20 -1.85 -11.16
CA ILE A 25 14.06 -3.03 -11.19
C ILE A 25 13.38 -4.15 -11.96
N PHE A 26 14.07 -4.68 -12.96
CA PHE A 26 13.62 -5.86 -13.68
C PHE A 26 14.00 -7.15 -12.97
N ASP A 27 15.25 -7.24 -12.52
CA ASP A 27 15.79 -8.43 -11.88
C ASP A 27 17.07 -8.08 -11.10
N THR A 28 17.43 -8.91 -10.13
CA THR A 28 18.71 -8.85 -9.44
C THR A 28 19.38 -10.21 -9.53
N ASP A 29 20.53 -10.27 -10.22
CA ASP A 29 21.29 -11.51 -10.36
C ASP A 29 21.95 -11.87 -9.01
N GLN A 30 21.53 -12.99 -8.43
CA GLN A 30 22.02 -13.47 -7.14
C GLN A 30 23.49 -13.89 -7.17
N LYS A 31 24.06 -14.21 -8.35
CA LYS A 31 25.46 -14.63 -8.47
C LYS A 31 26.41 -13.45 -8.53
N THR A 32 26.02 -12.38 -9.23
CA THR A 32 26.87 -11.21 -9.47
C THR A 32 26.54 -10.02 -8.56
N GLY A 33 25.35 -10.00 -7.95
CA GLY A 33 24.87 -8.88 -7.13
C GLY A 33 24.50 -7.65 -7.95
N LEU A 34 24.43 -7.77 -9.28
CA LEU A 34 24.04 -6.68 -10.18
C LEU A 34 22.52 -6.63 -10.33
N THR A 35 21.99 -5.42 -10.17
CA THR A 35 20.56 -5.13 -10.33
C THR A 35 20.34 -4.49 -11.70
N HIS A 36 19.40 -5.06 -12.45
CA HIS A 36 19.00 -4.58 -13.76
C HIS A 36 17.89 -3.53 -13.61
N ILE A 37 18.15 -2.32 -14.08
CA ILE A 37 17.23 -1.19 -14.01
C ILE A 37 16.74 -0.77 -15.40
N ASN A 38 15.55 -0.19 -15.47
CA ASN A 38 14.94 0.32 -16.72
C ASN A 38 15.61 1.58 -17.30
N HIS A 39 16.72 2.05 -16.73
CA HIS A 39 17.53 3.10 -17.34
C HIS A 39 18.44 2.48 -18.40
N GLU A 40 18.13 2.62 -19.69
CA GLU A 40 19.01 2.15 -20.78
C GLU A 40 19.41 0.65 -20.68
N ASN A 41 18.62 -0.18 -19.98
CA ASN A 41 18.95 -1.57 -19.63
C ASN A 41 20.28 -1.73 -18.88
N LEU A 42 20.64 -0.75 -18.04
CA LEU A 42 21.85 -0.76 -17.25
C LEU A 42 21.80 -1.81 -16.14
N LYS A 43 22.93 -2.48 -15.93
CA LYS A 43 23.19 -3.36 -14.80
C LYS A 43 24.12 -2.64 -13.83
N VAL A 44 23.62 -2.33 -12.64
CA VAL A 44 24.34 -1.54 -11.67
C VAL A 44 24.49 -2.29 -10.34
N PRO A 45 25.56 -2.02 -9.56
CA PRO A 45 25.69 -2.56 -8.22
C PRO A 45 24.53 -2.10 -7.33
N ALA A 46 24.07 -2.97 -6.43
CA ALA A 46 22.99 -2.62 -5.50
C ALA A 46 23.32 -1.42 -4.58
N ASP A 47 24.60 -1.16 -4.34
CA ASP A 47 25.07 -0.08 -3.46
C ASP A 47 24.91 1.32 -4.07
N THR A 48 24.76 1.42 -5.40
CA THR A 48 24.51 2.71 -6.09
C THR A 48 23.02 3.01 -6.23
N LEU A 49 22.17 2.09 -5.77
CA LEU A 49 20.72 2.21 -5.77
C LEU A 49 20.23 2.55 -4.37
N VAL A 50 19.17 3.36 -4.31
CA VAL A 50 18.44 3.64 -3.08
C VAL A 50 16.97 3.37 -3.32
N LEU A 51 16.31 2.66 -2.41
CA LEU A 51 14.87 2.42 -2.53
C LEU A 51 14.11 3.76 -2.49
N HIS A 52 13.27 4.01 -3.49
CA HIS A 52 12.42 5.19 -3.49
C HIS A 52 11.35 5.05 -2.39
N GLU A 53 11.08 6.12 -1.63
CA GLU A 53 10.12 6.12 -0.50
C GLU A 53 8.71 5.69 -0.90
N LYS A 54 8.34 5.96 -2.16
CA LYS A 54 7.05 5.56 -2.76
C LYS A 54 7.12 4.22 -3.51
N THR A 55 8.13 3.39 -3.24
CA THR A 55 8.16 2.04 -3.82
C THR A 55 6.86 1.32 -3.47
N VAL A 56 6.23 0.83 -4.53
CA VAL A 56 5.10 -0.08 -4.49
C VAL A 56 5.56 -1.33 -3.73
N GLY A 57 5.14 -1.46 -2.47
CA GLY A 57 5.67 -2.47 -1.55
C GLY A 57 5.37 -3.91 -1.97
N LYS A 58 6.00 -4.88 -1.28
CA LYS A 58 5.91 -6.34 -1.52
C LYS A 58 4.48 -6.91 -1.61
N TYR A 59 3.46 -6.16 -1.17
CA TYR A 59 2.05 -6.54 -1.15
C TYR A 59 1.16 -5.67 -2.04
N HIS A 60 1.73 -4.90 -2.96
CA HIS A 60 0.92 -4.17 -3.91
C HIS A 60 0.60 -5.08 -5.09
N LEU A 61 -0.70 -5.20 -5.35
CA LEU A 61 -1.26 -6.00 -6.42
C LEU A 61 -0.57 -5.64 -7.75
N PRO A 62 -0.05 -6.63 -8.50
CA PRO A 62 0.45 -6.36 -9.83
C PRO A 62 -0.70 -5.75 -10.63
N ILE A 63 -0.51 -4.52 -11.13
CA ILE A 63 -1.49 -3.79 -11.94
C ILE A 63 -1.88 -4.60 -13.21
N SER A 64 -1.13 -5.65 -13.54
CA SER A 64 -1.38 -6.56 -14.66
C SER A 64 -2.35 -7.72 -14.37
N ASP A 65 -2.79 -7.96 -13.13
CA ASP A 65 -3.68 -9.08 -12.84
C ASP A 65 -5.15 -8.69 -12.98
N ALA A 66 -5.74 -8.98 -14.15
CA ALA A 66 -7.16 -8.76 -14.44
C ALA A 66 -8.10 -9.43 -13.41
N PHE A 67 -7.66 -10.54 -12.80
CA PHE A 67 -8.42 -11.25 -11.77
C PHE A 67 -8.58 -10.44 -10.48
N SER A 68 -7.57 -9.63 -10.16
CA SER A 68 -7.56 -8.79 -8.97
C SER A 68 -8.56 -7.63 -9.07
N PHE A 69 -8.78 -7.10 -10.27
CA PHE A 69 -9.84 -6.11 -10.52
C PHE A 69 -11.23 -6.73 -10.37
N GLU A 70 -11.44 -7.95 -10.86
CA GLU A 70 -12.71 -8.65 -10.73
C GLU A 70 -13.05 -8.92 -9.25
N MET A 71 -12.06 -9.32 -8.44
CA MET A 71 -12.23 -9.51 -7.01
C MET A 71 -12.57 -8.20 -6.28
N ILE A 72 -11.89 -7.10 -6.61
CA ILE A 72 -12.18 -5.77 -6.04
C ILE A 72 -13.61 -5.32 -6.40
N ASN A 73 -14.04 -5.56 -7.64
CA ASN A 73 -15.40 -5.23 -8.08
C ASN A 73 -16.46 -6.05 -7.33
N LYS A 74 -16.25 -7.37 -7.20
CA LYS A 74 -17.14 -8.26 -6.42
C LYS A 74 -17.23 -7.86 -4.95
N LEU A 75 -16.10 -7.46 -4.34
CA LEU A 75 -16.09 -6.95 -2.97
C LEU A 75 -16.86 -5.63 -2.86
N ARG A 76 -16.65 -4.69 -3.78
CA ARG A 76 -17.38 -3.42 -3.81
C ARG A 76 -18.88 -3.62 -3.92
N GLU A 77 -19.34 -4.49 -4.81
CA GLU A 77 -20.77 -4.83 -4.94
C GLU A 77 -21.34 -5.42 -3.65
N LYS A 78 -20.65 -6.41 -3.05
CA LYS A 78 -21.08 -7.04 -1.80
C LYS A 78 -21.23 -6.06 -0.64
N TYR A 79 -20.32 -5.09 -0.52
CA TYR A 79 -20.37 -4.09 0.55
C TYR A 79 -21.30 -2.91 0.23
N ALA A 80 -21.56 -2.61 -1.06
CA ALA A 80 -22.55 -1.61 -1.45
C ALA A 80 -23.96 -1.99 -1.00
N GLU A 81 -24.32 -3.27 -1.01
CA GLU A 81 -25.59 -3.76 -0.48
C GLU A 81 -25.69 -3.57 1.05
N ARG A 82 -24.58 -3.79 1.76
CA ARG A 82 -24.51 -3.62 3.21
C ARG A 82 -24.60 -2.16 3.63
N ASP A 83 -24.06 -1.24 2.84
CA ASP A 83 -24.13 0.21 3.10
C ASP A 83 -25.51 0.81 2.73
N ARG A 84 -26.25 0.17 1.81
CA ARG A 84 -27.64 0.55 1.48
C ARG A 84 -28.66 0.10 2.53
N LEU A 85 -28.34 -0.90 3.33
CA LEU A 85 -29.18 -1.26 4.47
C LEU A 85 -29.14 -0.09 5.47
N PRO A 86 -30.31 0.48 5.85
CA PRO A 86 -30.34 1.52 6.86
C PRO A 86 -29.69 0.94 8.10
N ARG A 87 -28.58 1.57 8.54
CA ARG A 87 -27.94 1.23 9.81
C ARG A 87 -29.05 1.26 10.85
N LYS A 88 -29.48 0.08 11.33
CA LYS A 88 -30.34 0.00 12.51
C LYS A 88 -29.58 0.77 13.56
N LYS A 89 -30.06 1.97 13.91
CA LYS A 89 -29.56 2.70 15.06
C LYS A 89 -29.72 1.70 16.19
N ALA A 90 -28.61 1.11 16.64
CA ALA A 90 -28.62 0.42 17.90
C ALA A 90 -29.01 1.51 18.89
N SER A 91 -30.28 1.50 19.32
CA SER A 91 -30.67 2.23 20.51
C SER A 91 -29.76 1.68 21.58
N VAL A 92 -28.80 2.50 21.99
CA VAL A 92 -28.02 2.24 23.20
C VAL A 92 -29.07 2.16 24.30
N ALA A 93 -29.45 0.94 24.66
CA ALA A 93 -30.18 0.70 25.88
C ALA A 93 -29.19 1.07 26.98
N THR A 94 -29.31 2.29 27.49
CA THR A 94 -28.63 2.73 28.69
C THR A 94 -28.94 1.69 29.77
N PRO A 95 -27.95 1.00 30.36
CA PRO A 95 -28.24 0.17 31.50
C PRO A 95 -28.78 1.09 32.60
N ALA A 96 -29.99 0.80 33.08
CA ALA A 96 -30.57 1.49 34.21
C ALA A 96 -29.67 1.24 35.43
N VAL A 97 -28.81 2.21 35.75
CA VAL A 97 -28.10 2.24 37.02
C VAL A 97 -29.14 2.59 38.09
N PRO A 98 -29.37 1.74 39.10
CA PRO A 98 -30.30 2.08 40.17
C PRO A 98 -29.63 3.14 41.05
N GLY A 99 -30.09 4.39 40.97
CA GLY A 99 -29.67 5.40 41.95
C GLY A 99 -29.57 6.87 41.54
N MET A 100 -29.94 7.29 40.33
CA MET A 100 -29.93 8.72 39.98
C MET A 100 -31.34 9.26 39.75
N MET A 101 -31.95 9.80 40.80
CA MET A 101 -33.04 10.77 40.69
C MET A 101 -32.50 12.03 39.99
N LEU A 102 -32.89 12.23 38.73
CA LEU A 102 -32.76 13.52 38.07
C LEU A 102 -33.94 14.40 38.49
N LEU A 103 -33.69 15.32 39.44
CA LEU A 103 -34.59 16.45 39.69
C LEU A 103 -34.62 17.34 38.45
N ALA A 104 -35.68 17.23 37.66
CA ALA A 104 -36.02 18.23 36.66
C ALA A 104 -36.38 19.53 37.40
N LYS A 105 -35.54 20.55 37.26
CA LYS A 105 -35.81 21.90 37.77
C LYS A 105 -37.03 22.48 37.04
N ALA A 106 -37.99 22.95 37.83
CA ALA A 106 -39.01 23.89 37.41
C ALA A 106 -38.40 25.28 37.24
N SER A 107 -38.60 25.89 36.06
CA SER A 107 -38.81 27.32 35.84
C SER A 107 -39.32 27.52 34.42
#